data_AF-A0A6I5PB47-F1
#
_entry.id   AF-A0A6I5PB47-F1
#
_cell.length_a   1.000
_cell.length_b   1.000
_cell.length_c   1.000
_cell.angle_alpha   90.00
_cell.angle_beta   90.00
_cell.angle_gamma   90.00
#
_symmetry.space_group_name_H-M   'P 1'
#
loop_
_entity.id
_entity.type
_entity.pdbx_description
1 polymer ?
#
loop_
_entity_poly.entity_id
_entity_poly.type
_entity_poly.pdbx_seq_one_letter_code
_entity_poly.pdbx_strand_id
1 'polypeptide(L)'
;MNIEQLALHVHKKAAAGAAYQKIEALMVNAARDGQLTYADEEMIVATMTRSGRPTADICGLFRRLQERVWDGELRLDRPHR
;
A
#
# COMPACT_ATOMS: atom_id res chain seq x y z
N MET A 1 -15.36 8.91 4.32
CA MET A 1 -14.52 8.31 5.38
C MET A 1 -13.33 9.24 5.56
N ASN A 2 -13.15 9.78 6.77
CA ASN A 2 -12.18 10.81 7.13
C ASN A 2 -10.82 10.16 7.49
N ILE A 3 -9.71 10.83 7.14
CA ILE A 3 -8.30 10.46 7.47
C ILE A 3 -8.11 10.12 8.95
N GLU A 4 -8.85 10.77 9.85
CA GLU A 4 -8.82 10.51 11.30
C GLU A 4 -9.33 9.11 11.67
N GLN A 5 -10.20 8.51 10.85
CA GLN A 5 -10.69 7.14 11.06
C GLN A 5 -9.73 6.07 10.53
N LEU A 6 -8.80 6.42 9.64
CA LEU A 6 -7.74 5.51 9.18
C LEU A 6 -6.70 5.27 10.30
N ALA A 7 -6.37 6.29 11.09
CA ALA A 7 -5.36 6.19 12.15
C ALA A 7 -5.75 5.21 13.28
N LEU A 8 -7.05 5.07 13.58
CA LEU A 8 -7.55 4.22 14.66
C LEU A 8 -7.56 2.72 14.34
N HIS A 9 -7.54 2.32 13.07
CA HIS A 9 -7.60 0.90 12.68
C HIS A 9 -6.24 0.17 12.82
N VAL A 10 -5.16 0.94 12.91
CA VAL A 10 -3.77 0.44 12.91
C VAL A 10 -3.42 -0.37 14.18
N HIS A 11 -4.16 -0.22 15.28
CA HIS A 11 -3.75 -0.77 16.59
C HIS A 11 -4.21 -2.22 16.92
N LYS A 12 -4.92 -2.94 16.04
CA LYS A 12 -5.45 -4.28 16.36
C LYS A 12 -5.07 -5.38 15.35
N LYS A 13 -3.83 -5.89 15.40
CA LYS A 13 -3.45 -7.32 15.20
C LYS A 13 -1.93 -7.52 15.14
N ALA A 14 -1.35 -7.97 16.24
CA ALA A 14 0.10 -8.20 16.38
C ALA A 14 0.61 -9.40 15.53
N ALA A 15 1.88 -9.35 15.13
CA ALA A 15 2.66 -10.29 14.32
C ALA A 15 2.41 -10.29 12.79
N ALA A 16 1.18 -10.48 12.30
CA ALA A 16 0.88 -10.24 10.88
C ALA A 16 0.74 -8.72 10.59
N GLY A 17 0.32 -7.95 11.60
CA GLY A 17 0.13 -6.52 11.48
C GLY A 17 1.40 -5.73 11.22
N ALA A 18 2.58 -6.13 11.70
CA ALA A 18 3.77 -5.29 11.52
C ALA A 18 4.23 -5.18 10.06
N ALA A 19 4.14 -6.28 9.29
CA ALA A 19 4.46 -6.26 7.85
C ALA A 19 3.36 -5.53 7.05
N TYR A 20 2.10 -5.80 7.38
CA TYR A 20 0.96 -5.14 6.74
C TYR A 20 0.87 -3.64 7.06
N GLN A 21 1.20 -3.23 8.29
CA GLN A 21 1.31 -1.83 8.70
C GLN A 21 2.41 -1.09 7.94
N LYS A 22 3.55 -1.76 7.69
CA LYS A 22 4.65 -1.17 6.92
C LYS A 22 4.25 -0.91 5.47
N ILE A 23 3.64 -1.89 4.81
CA ILE A 23 3.20 -1.70 3.41
C ILE A 23 1.98 -0.77 3.32
N GLU A 24 1.11 -0.76 4.32
CA GLU A 24 0.01 0.20 4.43
C GLU A 24 0.54 1.63 4.55
N ALA A 25 1.48 1.88 5.47
CA ALA A 25 2.11 3.19 5.61
C ALA A 25 2.82 3.62 4.32
N LEU A 26 3.50 2.69 3.65
CA LEU A 26 4.13 2.96 2.36
C LEU A 26 3.11 3.31 1.28
N MET A 27 2.00 2.57 1.16
CA MET A 27 0.94 2.85 0.19
C MET A 27 0.29 4.21 0.47
N VAL A 28 0.07 4.55 1.74
CA VAL A 28 -0.47 5.86 2.13
C VAL A 28 0.52 6.99 1.81
N ASN A 29 1.81 6.79 2.07
CA ASN A 29 2.83 7.77 1.73
C ASN A 29 2.94 7.96 0.22
N ALA A 30 2.99 6.87 -0.56
CA ALA A 30 2.99 6.95 -2.02
C ALA A 30 1.76 7.71 -2.55
N ALA A 31 0.58 7.38 -2.02
CA ALA A 31 -0.68 8.05 -2.35
C ALA A 31 -0.67 9.56 -2.01
N ARG A 32 0.03 9.97 -0.95
CA ARG A 32 0.17 11.36 -0.50
C ARG A 32 1.21 12.12 -1.32
N ASP A 33 2.34 11.48 -1.59
CA ASP A 33 3.48 12.07 -2.29
C ASP A 33 3.23 12.11 -3.82
N GLY A 34 2.19 11.42 -4.30
CA GLY A 34 1.81 11.40 -5.71
C GLY A 34 2.73 10.50 -6.55
N GLN A 35 3.59 9.72 -5.91
CA GLN A 35 4.60 8.89 -6.54
C GLN A 35 4.65 7.52 -5.88
N LEU A 36 4.73 6.47 -6.69
CA LEU A 36 5.04 5.11 -6.29
C LEU A 36 6.28 4.67 -7.08
N THR A 37 7.28 4.10 -6.42
CA THR A 37 8.40 3.50 -7.15
C THR A 37 8.13 2.04 -7.46
N TYR A 38 8.77 1.51 -8.50
CA TYR A 38 8.70 0.09 -8.81
C TYR A 38 9.19 -0.80 -7.64
N ALA A 39 10.20 -0.35 -6.90
CA ALA A 39 10.71 -1.06 -5.73
C ALA A 39 9.66 -1.14 -4.60
N ASP A 40 8.89 -0.06 -4.40
CA ASP A 40 7.80 -0.03 -3.44
C ASP A 40 6.69 -1.00 -3.82
N GLU A 41 6.31 -1.02 -5.11
CA GLU A 41 5.31 -1.95 -5.66
C GLU A 41 5.73 -3.40 -5.48
N GLU A 42 6.96 -3.75 -5.85
CA GLU A 42 7.51 -5.10 -5.65
C GLU A 42 7.51 -5.49 -4.17
N MET A 43 7.87 -4.58 -3.27
CA MET A 43 7.85 -4.85 -1.84
C MET A 43 6.43 -5.09 -1.31
N ILE A 44 5.42 -4.34 -1.78
CA ILE A 44 4.01 -4.57 -1.44
C ILE A 44 3.59 -5.97 -1.90
N VAL A 45 3.80 -6.29 -3.17
CA VAL A 45 3.42 -7.58 -3.77
C VAL A 45 4.13 -8.75 -3.08
N ALA A 46 5.43 -8.62 -2.84
CA ALA A 46 6.22 -9.63 -2.14
C ALA A 46 5.70 -9.84 -0.71
N THR A 47 5.36 -8.77 0.00
CA THR A 47 4.83 -8.85 1.38
C THR A 47 3.46 -9.53 1.41
N MET A 48 2.56 -9.16 0.49
CA MET A 48 1.24 -9.77 0.36
C MET A 48 1.34 -11.26 0.02
N THR A 49 2.25 -11.63 -0.88
CA THR A 49 2.46 -13.02 -1.34
C THR A 49 3.12 -13.88 -0.26
N ARG A 50 4.21 -13.41 0.34
CA ARG A 50 4.99 -14.16 1.35
C ARG A 50 4.20 -14.41 2.64
N SER A 51 3.33 -13.48 3.01
CA SER A 51 2.48 -13.62 4.18
C SER A 51 1.31 -14.58 3.96
N GLY A 52 0.93 -14.84 2.70
CA GLY A 52 -0.07 -15.82 2.30
C GLY A 52 -1.51 -15.57 2.78
N ARG A 53 -1.75 -14.48 3.52
CA ARG A 53 -3.06 -14.10 4.09
C ARG A 53 -3.30 -12.58 4.05
N PRO A 54 -3.26 -11.93 2.87
CA PRO A 54 -3.58 -10.51 2.78
C PRO A 54 -5.02 -10.26 3.24
N THR A 55 -5.22 -9.20 4.01
CA THR A 55 -6.55 -8.78 4.44
C THR A 55 -7.29 -8.08 3.30
N ALA A 56 -8.62 -8.07 3.35
CA ALA A 56 -9.44 -7.36 2.36
C ALA A 56 -9.08 -5.86 2.28
N ASP A 57 -8.72 -5.25 3.42
CA ASP A 57 -8.32 -3.84 3.48
C ASP A 57 -7.02 -3.57 2.71
N ILE A 58 -6.00 -4.40 2.90
CA ILE A 58 -4.71 -4.27 2.20
C ILE A 58 -4.89 -4.48 0.69
N CYS A 59 -5.67 -5.49 0.29
CA CYS A 59 -6.01 -5.70 -1.12
C CYS A 59 -6.77 -4.50 -1.72
N GLY A 60 -7.71 -3.94 -0.95
CA GLY A 60 -8.48 -2.77 -1.36
C GLY A 60 -7.62 -1.51 -1.51
N LEU A 61 -6.69 -1.28 -0.59
CA LEU A 61 -5.72 -0.18 -0.66
C LEU A 61 -4.80 -0.32 -1.86
N PHE A 62 -4.22 -1.51 -2.06
CA PHE A 62 -3.34 -1.75 -3.20
C PHE A 62 -4.09 -1.55 -4.52
N ARG A 63 -5.32 -2.06 -4.64
CA ARG A 63 -6.15 -1.85 -5.83
C ARG A 63 -6.40 -0.37 -6.12
N ARG A 64 -6.78 0.43 -5.13
CA ARG A 64 -7.00 1.88 -5.32
C ARG A 64 -5.73 2.59 -5.76
N LEU A 65 -4.59 2.15 -5.24
CA LEU A 65 -3.30 2.72 -5.60
C LEU A 65 -2.96 2.42 -7.07
N GLN A 66 -3.23 1.19 -7.53
CA GLN A 66 -3.11 0.80 -8.94
C GLN A 66 -4.09 1.54 -9.85
N GLU A 67 -5.34 1.73 -9.43
CA GLU A 67 -6.35 2.53 -10.15
C GLU A 67 -5.82 3.96 -10.35
N ARG A 68 -5.24 4.59 -9.32
CA ARG A 68 -4.64 5.94 -9.44
C ARG A 68 -3.43 5.98 -10.35
N VAL A 69 -2.62 4.93 -10.41
CA VAL A 69 -1.53 4.81 -11.39
C VAL A 69 -2.10 4.72 -12.81
N TRP A 70 -3.15 3.91 -13.00
CA TRP A 70 -3.82 3.73 -14.27
C TRP A 70 -4.46 5.02 -14.78
N ASP A 71 -5.12 5.76 -13.90
CA ASP A 71 -5.75 7.04 -14.19
C ASP A 71 -4.73 8.18 -14.37
N GLY A 72 -3.44 7.93 -14.13
CA GLY A 72 -2.35 8.89 -14.26
C GLY A 72 -2.27 9.90 -13.10
N GLU A 73 -3.07 9.73 -12.05
CA GLU A 73 -3.04 10.54 -10.83
C GLU A 73 -1.84 10.23 -9.92
N LEU A 74 -1.28 9.01 -10.05
CA LEU A 74 -0.11 8.57 -9.32
C LEU A 74 1.00 8.21 -10.31
N ARG A 75 2.17 8.83 -10.15
CA ARG A 75 3.32 8.51 -11.02
C ARG A 75 3.98 7.22 -10.55
N LEU A 76 3.98 6.20 -11.40
CA LEU A 76 4.80 5.02 -11.22
C LEU A 76 6.19 5.27 -11.84
N ASP A 77 7.20 5.47 -10.99
CA ASP A 77 8.57 5.67 -11.43
C ASP A 77 9.11 4.35 -12.00
N ARG A 78 9.21 4.27 -13.33
CA ARG A 78 9.69 3.09 -14.04
C ARG A 78 11.22 3.09 -13.99
N PRO A 79 11.86 1.95 -13.67
CA PRO A 79 13.29 1.85 -13.79
C PRO A 79 13.68 2.16 -15.24
N HIS A 80 14.53 3.17 -15.43
CA HIS A 80 15.15 3.45 -16.72
C HIS A 80 15.84 2.17 -17.18
N ARG A 81 15.26 1.55 -18.22
CA ARG A 81 15.80 0.36 -18.87
C ARG A 81 16.75 0.74 -19.99
#